data_AF-W6LGV6-F1
#
_entry.id   AF-W6LGV6-F1
#
_cell.length_a   1.000
_cell.length_b   1.000
_cell.length_c   1.000
_cell.angle_alpha   90.00
_cell.angle_beta   90.00
_cell.angle_gamma   90.00
#
_symmetry.space_group_name_H-M   'P 1'
#
loop_
_entity.id
_entity.type
_entity.pdbx_description
1 polymer ?
#
loop_
_entity_poly.entity_id
_entity_poly.type
_entity_poly.pdbx_seq_one_letter_code
_entity_poly.pdbx_strand_id
1 'polypeptide(L)'
;MQTQETQTDPLLDRPPTPIAAPRKTGRNVATQIYEGDLFHFDAAIEPILEVMVGKTLEQAMLETMQEEELELLRQQQLEFEQRRKEELLEVTKLEAAEKRLYEEKERRKQQEIDRLQREKETREKLQARLFSKAYMANMENRIIARLQDEGWFADRVLNEVELNFMPWLMDEVDKELLKKKKARNLVDELIHHVVHLNMNQLVHSYESQPPQEPQ
;
A
#
# COMPACT_ATOMS: atom_id res chain seq x y z
N MET A 1 40.71 -151.78 72.27
CA MET A 1 41.84 -150.83 72.13
C MET A 1 41.23 -149.45 71.94
N GLN A 2 41.30 -148.57 72.95
CA GLN A 2 42.27 -147.44 73.03
C GLN A 2 42.18 -146.52 71.80
N THR A 3 42.00 -145.21 71.91
CA THR A 3 42.66 -144.27 72.82
C THR A 3 41.76 -143.09 73.25
N GLN A 4 42.09 -142.60 74.44
CA GLN A 4 41.66 -141.35 75.06
C GLN A 4 42.38 -140.17 74.36
N GLU A 5 41.65 -139.12 73.98
CA GLU A 5 42.26 -137.80 73.75
C GLU A 5 41.67 -136.82 74.75
N THR A 6 42.56 -136.26 75.55
CA THR A 6 42.33 -135.24 76.57
C THR A 6 41.99 -133.93 75.87
N GLN A 7 40.76 -133.43 76.00
CA GLN A 7 40.38 -132.12 75.48
C GLN A 7 40.11 -131.15 76.63
N THR A 8 41.16 -130.41 77.01
CA THR A 8 41.03 -129.19 77.80
C THR A 8 40.65 -128.07 76.83
N ASP A 9 39.39 -127.63 76.85
CA ASP A 9 38.95 -126.49 76.03
C ASP A 9 39.61 -125.20 76.56
N PRO A 10 40.15 -124.30 75.71
CA PRO A 10 40.79 -123.07 76.14
C PRO A 10 39.78 -122.20 76.93
N LEU A 11 40.19 -121.70 78.10
CA LEU A 11 39.37 -120.81 78.90
C LEU A 11 39.18 -119.47 78.14
N LEU A 12 38.14 -119.37 77.33
CA LEU A 12 37.73 -118.14 76.67
C LEU A 12 37.08 -117.23 77.72
N ASP A 13 37.52 -115.97 77.76
CA ASP A 13 37.03 -114.97 78.69
C ASP A 13 35.53 -114.73 78.46
N ARG A 14 34.74 -114.76 79.53
CA ARG A 14 33.27 -114.70 79.45
C ARG A 14 32.84 -113.36 78.85
N PRO A 15 31.93 -113.33 77.86
CA PRO A 15 31.39 -112.07 77.36
C PRO A 15 30.73 -111.29 78.51
N PRO A 16 30.83 -109.94 78.53
CA PRO A 16 30.32 -109.14 79.63
C PRO A 16 28.83 -109.44 79.86
N THR A 17 28.47 -109.71 81.12
CA THR A 17 27.11 -110.12 81.49
C THR A 17 26.12 -109.03 81.07
N PRO A 18 25.03 -109.36 80.35
CA PRO A 18 24.02 -108.39 79.95
C PRO A 18 23.45 -107.67 81.19
N ILE A 19 23.39 -106.33 81.14
CA ILE A 19 22.76 -105.54 82.20
C ILE A 19 21.27 -105.91 82.22
N ALA A 20 20.81 -106.49 83.33
CA ALA A 20 19.41 -106.84 83.52
C ALA A 20 18.57 -105.57 83.68
N ALA A 21 18.03 -105.07 82.57
CA ALA A 21 17.05 -103.98 82.59
C ALA A 21 15.72 -104.49 83.18
N PRO A 22 15.09 -103.77 84.12
CA PRO A 22 13.82 -104.18 84.71
C PRO A 22 12.72 -104.29 83.63
N ARG A 23 11.88 -105.32 83.74
CA ARG A 23 10.72 -105.50 82.86
C ARG A 23 9.77 -104.30 83.02
N LYS A 24 9.45 -103.61 81.92
CA LYS A 24 8.49 -102.50 81.93
C LYS A 24 7.09 -103.00 82.35
N THR A 25 6.60 -102.55 83.50
CA THR A 25 5.32 -102.96 84.11
C THR A 25 4.15 -101.99 83.87
N GLY A 26 4.38 -100.87 83.17
CA GLY A 26 3.35 -99.86 82.86
C GLY A 26 2.59 -100.12 81.55
N ARG A 27 1.29 -99.82 81.52
CA ARG A 27 0.47 -99.85 80.30
C ARG A 27 0.79 -98.63 79.44
N ASN A 28 1.25 -98.85 78.20
CA ASN A 28 1.47 -97.76 77.25
C ASN A 28 0.11 -97.25 76.74
N VAL A 29 -0.10 -95.94 76.80
CA VAL A 29 -1.26 -95.25 76.21
C VAL A 29 -0.70 -94.14 75.33
N ALA A 30 -1.15 -94.08 74.07
CA ALA A 30 -0.88 -92.96 73.19
C ALA A 30 -2.12 -92.06 73.16
N THR A 31 -1.90 -90.76 73.20
CA THR A 31 -2.92 -89.75 72.94
C THR A 31 -2.45 -88.95 71.73
N GLN A 32 -3.32 -88.77 70.75
CA GLN A 32 -3.06 -88.02 69.53
C GLN A 32 -4.25 -87.11 69.28
N ILE A 33 -3.97 -85.85 68.96
CA ILE A 33 -4.97 -84.91 68.46
C ILE A 33 -4.94 -85.01 66.94
N TYR A 34 -6.08 -85.28 66.33
CA TYR A 34 -6.21 -85.34 64.88
C TYR A 34 -6.49 -83.96 64.29
N GLU A 35 -6.27 -83.82 62.98
CA GLU A 35 -6.57 -82.58 62.27
C GLU A 35 -8.05 -82.24 62.40
N GLY A 36 -8.36 -81.06 62.97
CA GLY A 36 -9.72 -80.59 63.23
C GLY A 36 -10.23 -80.78 64.66
N ASP A 37 -9.57 -81.57 65.52
CA ASP A 37 -10.06 -81.86 66.89
C ASP A 37 -10.09 -80.64 67.83
N LEU A 38 -9.25 -79.62 67.57
CA LEU A 38 -9.11 -78.41 68.41
C LEU A 38 -9.47 -77.12 67.66
N PHE A 39 -10.14 -77.20 66.52
CA PHE A 39 -10.46 -76.02 65.73
C PHE A 39 -11.58 -75.19 66.39
N HIS A 40 -11.30 -73.91 66.67
CA HIS A 40 -12.29 -72.96 67.16
C HIS A 40 -12.62 -71.93 66.07
N PHE A 41 -13.79 -72.10 65.44
CA PHE A 41 -14.19 -71.30 64.29
C PHE A 41 -14.19 -69.79 64.56
N ASP A 42 -14.79 -69.36 65.68
CA ASP A 42 -14.96 -67.93 65.97
C ASP A 42 -13.59 -67.21 66.10
N ALA A 43 -12.58 -67.87 66.67
CA ALA A 43 -11.24 -67.32 66.81
C ALA A 43 -10.45 -67.34 65.49
N ALA A 44 -10.75 -68.32 64.62
CA ALA A 44 -10.09 -68.44 63.33
C ALA A 44 -10.66 -67.45 62.29
N ILE A 45 -11.96 -67.12 62.38
CA ILE A 45 -12.63 -66.24 61.40
C ILE A 45 -12.52 -64.76 61.73
N GLU A 46 -12.34 -64.39 63.00
CA GLU A 46 -12.18 -63.01 63.45
C GLU A 46 -11.18 -62.18 62.61
N PRO A 47 -9.93 -62.61 62.36
CA PRO A 47 -8.99 -61.84 61.55
C PRO A 47 -9.39 -61.75 60.07
N ILE A 48 -10.12 -62.75 59.56
CA ILE A 48 -10.61 -62.74 58.17
C ILE A 48 -11.71 -61.69 58.04
N LEU A 49 -12.66 -61.66 58.97
CA LEU A 49 -13.76 -60.69 58.97
C LEU A 49 -13.26 -59.27 59.20
N GLU A 50 -12.30 -59.07 60.11
CA GLU A 50 -11.72 -57.75 60.36
C GLU A 50 -11.09 -57.18 59.08
N VAL A 51 -10.30 -57.98 58.36
CA VAL A 51 -9.70 -57.56 57.10
C VAL A 51 -10.76 -57.32 56.02
N MET A 52 -11.75 -58.21 55.90
CA MET A 52 -12.82 -58.06 54.89
C MET A 52 -13.66 -56.81 55.13
N VAL A 53 -14.10 -56.57 56.36
CA VAL A 53 -14.90 -55.38 56.71
C VAL A 53 -14.05 -54.12 56.59
N GLY A 54 -12.80 -54.14 57.08
CA GLY A 54 -11.89 -53.02 56.97
C GLY A 54 -11.65 -52.60 55.52
N LYS A 55 -11.30 -53.55 54.65
CA LYS A 55 -11.06 -53.26 53.23
C LYS A 55 -12.30 -52.82 52.48
N THR A 56 -13.45 -53.42 52.76
CA THR A 56 -14.70 -53.02 52.09
C THR A 56 -15.14 -51.62 52.46
N LEU A 57 -15.00 -51.24 53.74
CA LEU A 57 -15.29 -49.87 54.19
C LEU A 57 -14.28 -48.85 53.64
N GLU A 58 -12.98 -49.18 53.66
CA GLU A 58 -11.94 -48.31 53.11
C GLU A 58 -12.14 -48.09 51.61
N GLN A 59 -12.40 -49.16 50.85
CA GLN A 59 -12.65 -49.09 49.42
C GLN A 59 -13.92 -48.27 49.12
N ALA A 60 -15.03 -48.52 49.82
CA ALA A 60 -16.27 -47.76 49.62
C ALA A 60 -16.09 -46.26 49.92
N MET A 61 -15.31 -45.93 50.96
CA MET A 61 -15.02 -44.53 51.30
C MET A 61 -14.18 -43.86 50.21
N LEU A 62 -13.13 -44.53 49.73
CA LEU A 62 -12.27 -43.99 48.67
C LEU A 62 -13.04 -43.81 47.35
N GLU A 63 -13.87 -44.78 46.98
CA GLU A 63 -14.71 -44.70 45.77
C GLU A 63 -15.69 -43.51 45.85
N THR A 64 -16.39 -43.37 46.99
CA THR A 64 -17.33 -42.26 47.18
C THR A 64 -16.61 -40.90 47.10
N MET A 65 -15.44 -40.76 47.74
CA MET A 65 -14.66 -39.52 47.67
C MET A 65 -14.18 -39.20 46.25
N GLN A 66 -13.75 -40.22 45.50
CA GLN A 66 -13.32 -40.06 44.11
C GLN A 66 -14.50 -39.66 43.20
N GLU A 67 -15.68 -40.25 43.40
CA GLU A 67 -16.88 -39.88 42.65
C GLU A 67 -17.26 -38.41 42.89
N GLU A 68 -17.27 -37.97 44.15
CA GLU A 68 -17.55 -36.57 44.50
C GLU A 68 -16.52 -35.60 43.90
N GLU A 69 -15.22 -35.94 43.95
CA GLU A 69 -14.16 -35.14 43.33
C GLU A 69 -14.36 -35.02 41.81
N LEU A 70 -14.65 -36.14 41.13
CA LEU A 70 -14.91 -36.16 39.69
C LEU A 70 -16.13 -35.33 39.31
N GLU A 71 -17.19 -35.35 40.13
CA GLU A 71 -18.37 -34.49 39.92
C GLU A 71 -18.02 -33.01 40.06
N LEU A 72 -17.27 -32.64 41.11
CA LEU A 72 -16.82 -31.26 41.32
C LEU A 72 -15.97 -30.76 40.16
N LEU A 73 -15.00 -31.57 39.69
CA LEU A 73 -14.15 -31.22 38.55
C LEU A 73 -14.97 -31.04 37.27
N ARG A 74 -15.97 -31.90 37.02
CA ARG A 74 -16.87 -31.76 35.87
C ARG A 74 -17.68 -30.46 35.93
N GLN A 75 -18.23 -30.13 37.10
CA GLN A 75 -18.98 -28.88 37.29
C GLN A 75 -18.07 -27.67 37.04
N GLN A 76 -16.85 -27.67 37.60
CA GLN A 76 -15.88 -26.60 37.40
C GLN A 76 -15.50 -26.44 35.92
N GLN A 77 -15.26 -27.55 35.21
CA GLN A 77 -14.97 -27.52 33.77
C GLN A 77 -16.14 -26.93 32.97
N LEU A 78 -17.37 -27.33 33.27
CA LEU A 78 -18.56 -26.83 32.59
C LEU A 78 -18.73 -25.32 32.81
N GLU A 79 -18.59 -24.85 34.05
CA GLU A 79 -18.65 -23.41 34.38
C GLU A 79 -17.53 -22.61 33.70
N PHE A 80 -16.32 -23.18 33.63
CA PHE A 80 -15.21 -22.53 32.93
C PHE A 80 -15.46 -22.45 31.43
N GLU A 81 -15.91 -23.53 30.80
CA GLU A 81 -16.26 -23.54 29.39
C GLU A 81 -17.40 -22.59 29.06
N GLN A 82 -18.42 -22.52 29.93
CA GLN A 82 -19.53 -21.61 29.74
C GLN A 82 -19.05 -20.16 29.78
N ARG A 83 -18.30 -19.77 30.82
CA ARG A 83 -17.70 -18.42 30.91
C ARG A 83 -16.83 -18.10 29.71
N ARG A 84 -15.98 -19.03 29.29
CA ARG A 84 -15.12 -18.85 28.12
C ARG A 84 -15.94 -18.66 26.83
N LYS A 85 -17.04 -19.39 26.66
CA LYS A 85 -17.94 -19.23 25.50
C LYS A 85 -18.63 -17.87 25.52
N GLU A 86 -19.08 -17.43 26.69
CA GLU A 86 -19.70 -16.10 26.88
C GLU A 86 -18.70 -14.98 26.54
N GLU A 87 -17.48 -15.05 27.08
CA GLU A 87 -16.39 -14.10 26.79
C GLU A 87 -16.05 -14.08 25.29
N LEU A 88 -15.92 -15.25 24.66
CA LEU A 88 -15.62 -15.33 23.22
C LEU A 88 -16.75 -14.72 22.37
N LEU A 89 -18.01 -14.95 22.75
CA LEU A 89 -19.18 -14.35 22.08
C LEU A 89 -19.21 -12.83 22.26
N GLU A 90 -18.77 -12.30 23.40
CA GLU A 90 -18.67 -10.87 23.62
C GLU A 90 -17.54 -10.24 22.77
N VAL A 91 -16.34 -10.84 22.80
CA VAL A 91 -15.19 -10.38 22.01
C VAL A 91 -15.53 -10.36 20.52
N THR A 92 -16.10 -11.45 20.00
CA THR A 92 -16.48 -11.51 18.56
C THR A 92 -17.51 -10.46 18.16
N LYS A 93 -18.46 -10.11 19.05
CA LYS A 93 -19.41 -9.01 18.81
C LYS A 93 -18.71 -7.66 18.78
N LEU A 94 -17.80 -7.40 19.71
CA LEU A 94 -17.04 -6.16 19.78
C LEU A 94 -16.13 -5.98 18.57
N GLU A 95 -15.40 -7.03 18.18
CA GLU A 95 -14.55 -7.04 16.99
C GLU A 95 -15.37 -6.77 15.71
N ALA A 96 -16.53 -7.40 15.57
CA ALA A 96 -17.41 -7.18 14.42
C ALA A 96 -17.95 -5.74 14.38
N ALA A 97 -18.27 -5.15 15.53
CA ALA A 97 -18.71 -3.76 15.62
C ALA A 97 -17.57 -2.79 15.28
N GLU A 98 -16.37 -3.00 15.83
CA GLU A 98 -15.18 -2.19 15.56
C GLU A 98 -14.80 -2.25 14.08
N LYS A 99 -14.82 -3.45 13.48
CA LYS A 99 -14.55 -3.63 12.05
C LYS A 99 -15.51 -2.83 11.18
N ARG A 100 -16.81 -2.83 11.48
CA ARG A 100 -17.82 -2.03 10.75
C ARG A 100 -17.54 -0.53 10.87
N LEU A 101 -17.21 -0.06 12.08
CA LEU A 101 -16.88 1.35 12.32
C LEU A 101 -15.61 1.77 11.57
N TYR A 102 -14.60 0.89 11.55
CA TYR A 102 -13.36 1.12 10.83
C TYR A 102 -13.59 1.19 9.32
N GLU A 103 -14.32 0.23 8.75
CA GLU A 103 -14.67 0.21 7.32
C GLU A 103 -15.48 1.46 6.92
N GLU A 104 -16.44 1.89 7.73
CA GLU A 104 -17.20 3.10 7.46
C GLU A 104 -16.33 4.36 7.55
N LYS A 105 -15.43 4.44 8.54
CA LYS A 105 -14.49 5.55 8.70
C LYS A 105 -13.55 5.66 7.50
N GLU A 106 -12.96 4.55 7.05
CA GLU A 106 -12.09 4.55 5.87
C GLU A 106 -12.86 4.92 4.60
N ARG A 107 -14.10 4.43 4.43
CA ARG A 107 -14.95 4.84 3.31
C ARG A 107 -15.23 6.34 3.32
N ARG A 108 -15.57 6.92 4.48
CA ARG A 108 -15.80 8.38 4.60
C ARG A 108 -14.53 9.17 4.31
N LYS A 109 -13.38 8.71 4.81
CA LYS A 109 -12.07 9.33 4.54
C LYS A 109 -11.77 9.35 3.04
N GLN A 110 -11.99 8.25 2.33
CA GLN A 110 -11.78 8.19 0.89
C GLN A 110 -12.72 9.14 0.15
N GLN A 111 -14.00 9.16 0.52
CA GLN A 111 -14.99 10.09 -0.08
C GLN A 111 -14.60 11.56 0.12
N GLU A 112 -14.09 11.93 1.29
CA GLU A 112 -13.62 13.29 1.58
C GLU A 112 -12.37 13.66 0.76
N ILE A 113 -11.42 12.73 0.61
CA ILE A 113 -10.24 12.92 -0.24
C ILE A 113 -10.68 13.16 -1.70
N ASP A 114 -11.57 12.31 -2.22
CA ASP A 114 -12.06 12.43 -3.60
C ASP A 114 -12.89 13.71 -3.81
N ARG A 115 -13.64 14.15 -2.78
CA ARG A 115 -14.37 15.43 -2.80
C ARG A 115 -13.40 16.59 -2.89
N LEU A 116 -12.36 16.61 -2.04
CA LEU A 116 -11.37 17.67 -2.01
C LEU A 116 -10.57 17.77 -3.33
N GLN A 117 -10.23 16.62 -3.93
CA GLN A 117 -9.57 16.59 -5.24
C GLN A 117 -10.47 17.19 -6.32
N ARG A 118 -11.74 16.76 -6.41
CA ARG A 118 -12.70 17.32 -7.38
C ARG A 118 -12.94 18.81 -7.17
N GLU A 119 -13.01 19.26 -5.91
CA GLU A 119 -13.15 20.68 -5.58
C GLU A 119 -11.94 21.48 -6.05
N LYS A 120 -10.73 20.99 -5.80
CA LYS A 120 -9.48 21.62 -6.25
C LYS A 120 -9.44 21.75 -7.77
N GLU A 121 -9.73 20.67 -8.51
CA GLU A 121 -9.77 20.70 -9.98
C GLU A 121 -10.82 21.67 -10.50
N THR A 122 -12.02 21.66 -9.91
CA THR A 122 -13.11 22.56 -10.32
C THR A 122 -12.73 24.02 -10.06
N ARG A 123 -12.09 24.30 -8.92
CA ARG A 123 -11.60 25.63 -8.57
C ARG A 123 -10.53 26.11 -9.55
N GLU A 124 -9.56 25.27 -9.89
CA GLU A 124 -8.51 25.60 -10.87
C GLU A 124 -9.10 25.88 -12.26
N LYS A 125 -10.04 25.04 -12.72
CA LYS A 125 -10.77 25.26 -14.00
C LYS A 125 -11.55 26.57 -13.98
N LEU A 126 -12.23 26.88 -12.87
CA LEU A 126 -12.98 28.12 -12.71
C LEU A 126 -12.04 29.33 -12.72
N GLN A 127 -10.92 29.26 -12.01
CA GLN A 127 -9.91 30.33 -11.97
C GLN A 127 -9.30 30.57 -13.36
N ALA A 128 -8.92 29.51 -14.07
CA ALA A 128 -8.41 29.62 -15.45
C ALA A 128 -9.44 30.28 -16.36
N ARG A 129 -10.71 29.86 -16.30
CA ARG A 129 -11.80 30.47 -17.08
C ARG A 129 -12.00 31.94 -16.75
N LEU A 130 -12.03 32.31 -15.47
CA LEU A 130 -12.18 33.70 -15.03
C LEU A 130 -11.00 34.56 -15.49
N PHE A 131 -9.77 34.04 -15.35
CA PHE A 131 -8.56 34.71 -15.81
C PHE A 131 -8.59 34.94 -17.32
N SER A 132 -8.87 33.90 -18.12
CA SER A 132 -8.98 34.03 -19.58
C SER A 132 -10.04 35.05 -19.97
N LYS A 133 -11.22 35.02 -19.32
CA LYS A 133 -12.28 36.00 -19.59
C LYS A 133 -11.83 37.43 -19.29
N ALA A 134 -11.21 37.66 -18.13
CA ALA A 134 -10.72 38.98 -17.76
C ALA A 134 -9.58 39.48 -18.67
N TYR A 135 -8.68 38.58 -19.06
CA TYR A 135 -7.57 38.89 -19.97
C TYR A 135 -8.06 39.23 -21.38
N MET A 136 -9.00 38.43 -21.91
CA MET A 136 -9.58 38.63 -23.24
C MET A 136 -10.54 39.82 -23.32
N ALA A 137 -11.22 40.20 -22.23
CA ALA A 137 -12.22 41.29 -22.23
C ALA A 137 -11.70 42.62 -22.81
N ASN A 138 -10.43 42.95 -22.57
CA ASN A 138 -9.78 44.15 -23.10
C ASN A 138 -8.67 43.84 -24.10
N MET A 139 -8.57 42.60 -24.59
CA MET A 139 -7.55 42.22 -25.55
C MET A 139 -7.84 42.82 -26.93
N GLU A 140 -9.09 42.77 -27.38
CA GLU A 140 -9.53 43.33 -28.66
C GLU A 140 -9.20 44.83 -28.74
N ASN A 141 -9.62 45.62 -27.75
CA ASN A 141 -9.33 47.05 -27.70
C ASN A 141 -7.82 47.35 -27.68
N ARG A 142 -7.02 46.55 -26.97
CA ARG A 142 -5.55 46.70 -26.94
C ARG A 142 -4.90 46.39 -28.27
N ILE A 143 -5.37 45.35 -28.96
CA ILE A 143 -4.85 44.96 -30.28
C ILE A 143 -5.24 46.01 -31.33
N ILE A 144 -6.49 46.49 -31.33
CA ILE A 144 -6.96 47.53 -32.23
C ILE A 144 -6.18 48.83 -32.02
N ALA A 145 -6.02 49.28 -30.78
CA ALA A 145 -5.23 50.48 -30.47
C ALA A 145 -3.78 50.32 -30.97
N ARG A 146 -3.16 49.16 -30.73
CA ARG A 146 -1.80 48.89 -31.21
C ARG A 146 -1.70 48.89 -32.75
N LEU A 147 -2.65 48.26 -33.45
CA LEU A 147 -2.71 48.28 -34.92
C LEU A 147 -2.92 49.69 -35.48
N GLN A 148 -3.70 50.51 -34.77
CA GLN A 148 -3.92 51.90 -35.12
C GLN A 148 -2.66 52.74 -34.91
N ASP A 149 -1.95 52.56 -33.79
CA ASP A 149 -0.68 53.21 -33.49
C ASP A 149 0.43 52.79 -34.48
N GLU A 150 0.44 51.52 -34.90
CA GLU A 150 1.35 50.99 -35.93
C GLU A 150 0.96 51.44 -37.37
N GLY A 151 -0.14 52.19 -37.53
CA GLY A 151 -0.52 52.80 -38.81
C GLY A 151 -1.20 51.84 -39.80
N TRP A 152 -1.61 50.64 -39.37
CA TRP A 152 -2.31 49.69 -40.24
C TRP A 152 -3.72 50.16 -40.64
N PHE A 153 -4.38 50.94 -39.77
CA PHE A 153 -5.65 51.60 -40.08
C PHE A 153 -5.43 52.99 -40.70
N ALA A 154 -4.57 53.09 -41.71
CA ALA A 154 -4.42 54.32 -42.48
C ALA A 154 -5.72 54.64 -43.24
N ASP A 155 -6.09 55.92 -43.31
CA ASP A 155 -7.25 56.36 -44.06
C ASP A 155 -7.02 56.06 -45.55
N ARG A 156 -7.88 55.21 -46.11
CA ARG A 156 -7.81 54.78 -47.51
C ARG A 156 -7.86 55.97 -48.46
N VAL A 157 -8.63 57.00 -48.12
CA VAL A 157 -8.73 58.22 -48.94
C VAL A 157 -7.42 58.99 -48.89
N LEU A 158 -6.82 59.15 -47.72
CA LEU A 158 -5.53 59.82 -47.57
C LEU A 158 -4.43 59.09 -48.35
N ASN A 159 -4.36 57.76 -48.23
CA ASN A 159 -3.38 56.96 -48.97
C ASN A 159 -3.61 57.01 -50.49
N GLU A 160 -4.86 56.96 -50.95
CA GLU A 160 -5.16 57.12 -52.39
C GLU A 160 -4.76 58.50 -52.90
N VAL A 161 -4.94 59.55 -52.08
CA VAL A 161 -4.48 60.91 -52.41
C VAL A 161 -2.96 60.99 -52.43
N GLU A 162 -2.28 60.53 -51.39
CA GLU A 162 -0.81 60.62 -51.28
C GLU A 162 -0.08 59.74 -52.29
N LEU A 163 -0.55 58.51 -52.54
CA LEU A 163 0.16 57.54 -53.40
C LEU A 163 -0.24 57.61 -54.87
N ASN A 164 -1.49 58.00 -55.20
CA ASN A 164 -1.95 58.02 -56.59
C ASN A 164 -2.18 59.44 -57.11
N PHE A 165 -2.92 60.28 -56.37
CA PHE A 165 -3.28 61.61 -56.85
C PHE A 165 -2.11 62.58 -56.82
N MET A 166 -1.32 62.62 -55.75
CA MET A 166 -0.18 63.55 -55.63
C MET A 166 0.89 63.29 -56.70
N PRO A 167 1.31 62.05 -56.99
CA PRO A 167 2.22 61.79 -58.10
C PRO A 167 1.64 62.17 -59.46
N TRP A 168 0.36 61.86 -59.70
CA TRP A 168 -0.32 62.26 -60.94
C TRP A 168 -0.38 63.78 -61.11
N LEU A 169 -0.71 64.52 -60.04
CA LEU A 169 -0.78 65.98 -60.05
C LEU A 169 0.60 66.59 -60.32
N MET A 170 1.65 66.05 -59.69
CA MET A 170 3.02 66.52 -59.91
C MET A 170 3.47 66.25 -61.36
N ASP A 171 3.15 65.09 -61.93
CA ASP A 171 3.44 64.79 -63.34
C ASP A 171 2.68 65.74 -64.30
N GLU A 172 1.42 66.06 -64.00
CA GLU A 172 0.65 66.99 -64.84
C GLU A 172 1.16 68.44 -64.72
N VAL A 173 1.55 68.88 -63.53
CA VAL A 173 2.21 70.17 -63.32
C VAL A 173 3.54 70.23 -64.06
N ASP A 174 4.34 69.16 -64.00
CA ASP A 174 5.60 69.07 -64.74
C ASP A 174 5.40 69.16 -66.25
N LYS A 175 4.35 68.52 -66.81
CA LYS A 175 3.99 68.66 -68.23
C LYS A 175 3.66 70.10 -68.60
N GLU A 176 2.87 70.81 -67.80
CA GLU A 176 2.52 72.20 -68.04
C GLU A 176 3.74 73.13 -67.93
N LEU A 177 4.64 72.90 -66.97
CA LEU A 177 5.90 73.61 -66.86
C LEU A 177 6.83 73.33 -68.05
N LEU A 178 6.90 72.08 -68.52
CA LEU A 178 7.65 71.69 -69.72
C LEU A 178 7.09 72.35 -70.98
N LYS A 179 5.77 72.40 -71.16
CA LYS A 179 5.12 73.13 -72.26
C LYS A 179 5.51 74.61 -72.23
N LYS A 180 5.40 75.26 -71.07
CA LYS A 180 5.81 76.67 -70.90
C LYS A 180 7.29 76.88 -71.17
N LYS A 181 8.16 75.98 -70.71
CA LYS A 181 9.61 76.04 -70.96
C LYS A 181 9.94 75.88 -72.45
N LYS A 182 9.32 74.92 -73.14
CA LYS A 182 9.46 74.75 -74.60
C LYS A 182 8.97 75.98 -75.36
N ALA A 183 7.83 76.55 -74.98
CA ALA A 183 7.31 77.77 -75.59
C ALA A 183 8.26 78.96 -75.40
N ARG A 184 8.85 79.14 -74.20
CA ARG A 184 9.88 80.15 -73.96
C ARG A 184 11.13 79.92 -74.80
N ASN A 185 11.65 78.69 -74.86
CA ASN A 185 12.81 78.37 -75.69
C ASN A 185 12.56 78.65 -77.18
N LEU A 186 11.37 78.33 -77.70
CA LEU A 186 11.00 78.64 -79.09
C LEU A 186 10.93 80.15 -79.34
N VAL A 187 10.37 80.92 -78.40
CA VAL A 187 10.36 82.38 -78.47
C VAL A 187 11.79 82.93 -78.42
N ASP A 188 12.65 82.41 -77.55
CA ASP A 188 14.07 82.80 -77.46
C ASP A 188 14.82 82.46 -78.76
N GLU A 189 14.59 81.29 -79.36
CA GLU A 189 15.16 80.91 -80.67
C GLU A 189 14.65 81.82 -81.79
N LEU A 190 13.36 82.16 -81.81
CA LEU A 190 12.79 83.11 -82.78
C LEU A 190 13.40 84.50 -82.62
N ILE A 191 13.55 84.99 -81.38
CA ILE A 191 14.22 86.26 -81.09
C ILE A 191 15.67 86.20 -81.57
N HIS A 192 16.40 85.12 -81.27
CA HIS A 192 17.78 84.93 -81.71
C HIS A 192 17.90 84.89 -83.24
N HIS A 193 16.99 84.21 -83.94
CA HIS A 193 16.99 84.14 -85.40
C HIS A 193 16.68 85.50 -86.06
N VAL A 194 15.72 86.26 -85.52
CA VAL A 194 15.41 87.63 -85.99
C VAL A 194 16.60 88.57 -85.77
N VAL A 195 17.27 88.49 -84.61
CA VAL A 195 18.48 89.27 -84.35
C VAL A 195 19.60 88.91 -85.33
N HIS A 196 19.81 87.62 -85.61
CA HIS A 196 20.82 87.17 -86.58
C HIS A 196 20.50 87.59 -88.01
N LEU A 197 19.23 87.55 -88.42
CA LEU A 197 18.78 88.04 -89.72
C LEU A 197 18.98 89.56 -89.85
N ASN A 198 18.64 90.33 -88.81
CA ASN A 198 18.91 91.77 -88.77
C ASN A 198 20.41 92.07 -88.80
N MET A 199 21.23 91.28 -88.10
CA MET A 199 22.68 91.41 -88.13
C MET A 199 23.25 91.07 -89.51
N ASN A 200 22.75 90.03 -90.18
CA ASN A 200 23.13 89.69 -91.55
C ASN A 200 22.65 90.72 -92.58
N GLN A 201 21.45 91.28 -92.42
CA GLN A 201 20.96 92.39 -93.25
C GLN A 201 21.80 93.66 -93.05
N LEU A 202 22.24 93.94 -91.81
CA LEU A 202 23.19 95.01 -91.52
C LEU A 202 24.54 94.72 -92.22
N VAL A 203 25.10 93.52 -92.09
CA VAL A 203 26.36 93.14 -92.76
C VAL A 203 26.24 93.21 -94.29
N HIS A 204 25.14 92.73 -94.88
CA HIS A 204 24.85 92.91 -96.32
C HIS A 204 24.66 94.38 -96.71
N SER A 205 24.12 95.24 -95.84
CA SER A 205 24.04 96.69 -96.11
C SER A 205 25.42 97.37 -96.07
N TYR A 206 26.38 96.81 -95.33
CA TYR A 206 27.80 97.23 -95.38
C TYR A 206 28.56 96.64 -96.58
N GLU A 207 28.26 95.40 -97.02
CA GLU A 207 28.87 94.76 -98.20
C GLU A 207 28.27 95.23 -99.54
N SER A 208 27.06 95.79 -99.54
CA SER A 208 26.37 96.33 -100.72
C SER A 208 26.57 97.84 -100.93
N GLN A 209 27.48 98.47 -100.19
CA GLN A 209 27.99 99.80 -100.55
C GLN A 209 29.07 99.64 -101.65
N PRO A 210 28.84 100.13 -102.89
CA PRO A 210 29.90 100.24 -103.88
C PRO A 210 30.97 101.27 -103.43
N PRO A 211 32.22 101.16 -103.91
CA PRO A 211 33.32 102.02 -103.49
C PRO A 211 33.00 103.49 -103.78
N GLN A 212 33.06 104.36 -102.77
CA GLN A 212 33.24 105.79 -102.98
C GLN A 212 34.74 106.09 -102.95
N GLU A 213 35.32 106.14 -104.15
CA GLU A 213 36.58 106.79 -104.45
C GLU A 213 36.35 108.33 -104.59
N PRO A 214 37.41 109.15 -104.66
CA PRO A 214 37.66 110.30 -103.79
C PRO A 214 37.12 111.65 -104.29
N GLN A 215 37.06 112.62 -103.37
CA GLN A 215 37.36 114.04 -103.60
C GLN A 215 38.28 114.54 -102.50
#